data_AF-A0A249T0I8-F1
#
_entry.id   AF-A0A249T0I8-F1
#
_cell.length_a   1.000
_cell.length_b   1.000
_cell.length_c   1.000
_cell.angle_alpha   90.00
_cell.angle_beta   90.00
_cell.angle_gamma   90.00
#
_symmetry.space_group_name_H-M   'P 1'
#
loop_
_entity.id
_entity.type
_entity.pdbx_description
1 polymer ?
#
loop_
_entity_poly.entity_id
_entity_poly.type
_entity_poly.pdbx_seq_one_letter_code
_entity_poly.pdbx_strand_id
1 'polypeptide(L)'
;MKKICLYTWMALTVLSACKKDNDTSHPIQKSFVDPQQALEDFKKQLSTGGNGWEGFIIPKESGVHRVFFQLDDAKKEATLYSDFSPVTAGTPGKGTYSLSVTESINPTLSFKEGSYLDSITINSRKADLNYTFKSVNGDTIRLLGNRYSDELVLVKANPQALADYKARYLLRSMAYLNIYLSQARFLYAQPDANTALQITVNASSKIAGVTYLASNQKAAFNLTDFAYTLNGIYLRRPLIIKGNAVQEILWDATAQNFYIQYGGTKTYLKNASFPVIPLTYLLGSPLLPSTLSLLGPEVFSAGGQPIVLPGWSQEYNNIWNAVDLDLYRSFGRFMLVKEFAIDVPNKTMTLSIILSGPAGTSLRVPFPYRYTVGTNGAYTFTALAPTDANAKVIQAKVKPLLDVMAAQPFLIDYYDGWNVPGIYDVMASFKGTVKTTISFTAMFGKAI
;
A
#
# COMPACT_ATOMS: atom_id res chain seq x y z
N MET A 1 -45.69 7.97 85.10
CA MET A 1 -46.41 7.20 84.06
C MET A 1 -47.04 8.05 82.95
N LYS A 2 -47.56 9.27 83.21
CA LYS A 2 -48.17 10.13 82.15
C LYS A 2 -47.23 10.59 81.03
N LYS A 3 -45.92 10.73 81.28
CA LYS A 3 -44.96 11.17 80.26
C LYS A 3 -44.61 10.06 79.24
N ILE A 4 -44.61 8.79 79.66
CA ILE A 4 -44.30 7.66 78.78
C ILE A 4 -45.40 7.47 77.73
N CYS A 5 -46.68 7.56 78.13
CA CYS A 5 -47.79 7.51 77.17
C CYS A 5 -47.72 8.59 76.09
N LEU A 6 -47.27 9.81 76.44
CA LEU A 6 -47.16 10.90 75.47
C LEU A 6 -46.08 10.62 74.42
N TYR A 7 -44.93 10.07 74.83
CA TYR A 7 -43.86 9.71 73.90
C TYR A 7 -44.23 8.50 73.02
N THR A 8 -44.98 7.54 73.56
CA THR A 8 -45.47 6.40 72.75
C THR A 8 -46.49 6.85 71.71
N TRP A 9 -47.37 7.79 72.06
CA TRP A 9 -48.35 8.33 71.12
C TRP A 9 -47.69 9.18 70.02
N MET A 10 -46.69 9.98 70.37
CA MET A 10 -45.93 10.79 69.41
C MET A 10 -45.10 9.91 68.46
N ALA A 11 -44.52 8.81 68.96
CA ALA A 11 -43.80 7.85 68.11
C ALA A 11 -44.72 7.11 67.12
N LEU A 12 -45.96 6.79 67.51
CA LEU A 12 -46.97 6.17 66.63
C LEU A 12 -47.46 7.10 65.52
N THR A 13 -47.49 8.42 65.76
CA THR A 13 -47.86 9.41 64.72
C THR A 13 -46.77 9.64 63.67
N VAL A 14 -45.49 9.43 64.00
CA VAL A 14 -44.39 9.58 63.04
C VAL A 14 -44.33 8.39 62.07
N LEU A 15 -44.68 7.17 62.52
CA LEU A 15 -44.70 5.97 61.68
C LEU A 15 -45.89 5.89 60.73
N SER A 16 -46.94 6.68 60.94
CA SER A 16 -48.15 6.73 60.09
C SER A 16 -48.11 7.83 59.01
N ALA A 17 -47.07 8.69 59.02
CA ALA A 17 -46.86 9.73 58.01
C ALA A 17 -46.12 9.24 56.76
N CYS A 18 -45.53 8.04 56.77
CA CYS A 18 -45.13 7.36 55.55
C CYS A 18 -46.38 6.86 54.82
N LYS A 19 -47.04 7.75 54.07
CA LYS A 19 -47.80 7.30 52.92
C LYS A 19 -46.81 6.54 52.05
N LYS A 20 -47.11 5.27 51.79
CA LYS A 20 -46.55 4.56 50.65
C LYS A 20 -47.00 5.38 49.46
N ASP A 21 -46.15 6.28 48.97
CA ASP A 21 -46.34 6.87 47.65
C ASP A 21 -46.56 5.66 46.76
N ASN A 22 -47.76 5.58 46.17
CA ASN A 22 -48.00 4.65 45.08
C ASN A 22 -46.78 4.80 44.18
N ASP A 23 -46.09 3.70 43.88
CA ASP A 23 -45.05 3.68 42.86
C ASP A 23 -45.63 4.42 41.67
N THR A 24 -45.31 5.71 41.55
CA THR A 24 -45.57 6.47 40.35
C THR A 24 -44.57 5.83 39.43
N SER A 25 -45.04 4.82 38.68
CA SER A 25 -44.31 4.33 37.54
C SER A 25 -44.15 5.56 36.67
N HIS A 26 -42.99 6.21 36.81
CA HIS A 26 -42.58 7.21 35.87
C HIS A 26 -42.57 6.44 34.56
N PRO A 27 -43.43 6.78 33.58
CA PRO A 27 -43.38 6.10 32.30
C PRO A 27 -41.96 6.35 31.79
N ILE A 28 -41.12 5.30 31.86
CA ILE A 28 -39.79 5.34 31.30
C ILE A 28 -40.06 5.61 29.83
N GLN A 29 -39.80 6.84 29.39
CA GLN A 29 -39.81 7.17 27.98
C GLN A 29 -38.91 6.12 27.32
N LYS A 30 -39.48 5.29 26.45
CA LYS A 30 -38.70 4.30 25.69
C LYS A 30 -37.61 5.09 24.96
N SER A 31 -36.39 5.02 25.48
CA SER A 31 -35.24 5.75 24.93
C SER A 31 -34.80 5.16 23.58
N PHE A 32 -35.37 4.02 23.19
CA PHE A 32 -35.06 3.30 21.97
C PHE A 32 -36.35 2.92 21.24
N VAL A 33 -36.28 2.96 19.91
CA VAL A 33 -37.34 2.43 19.04
C VAL A 33 -37.58 0.96 19.39
N ASP A 34 -38.83 0.51 19.26
CA ASP A 34 -39.15 -0.89 19.47
C ASP A 34 -38.25 -1.78 18.58
N PRO A 35 -37.48 -2.72 19.14
CA PRO A 35 -36.55 -3.54 18.38
C PRO A 35 -37.23 -4.33 17.24
N GLN A 36 -38.49 -4.72 17.44
CA GLN A 36 -39.24 -5.41 16.39
C GLN A 36 -39.65 -4.45 15.27
N GLN A 37 -40.05 -3.22 15.61
CA GLN A 37 -40.32 -2.19 14.61
C GLN A 37 -39.06 -1.85 13.80
N ALA A 38 -37.91 -1.69 14.47
CA ALA A 38 -36.63 -1.46 13.81
C ALA A 38 -36.24 -2.62 12.87
N LEU A 39 -36.54 -3.86 13.26
CA LEU A 39 -36.32 -5.03 12.40
C LEU A 39 -37.25 -5.03 11.18
N GLU A 40 -38.54 -4.71 11.34
CA GLU A 40 -39.48 -4.62 10.21
C GLU A 40 -39.11 -3.48 9.25
N ASP A 41 -38.68 -2.34 9.77
CA ASP A 41 -38.18 -1.23 8.96
C ASP A 41 -36.93 -1.66 8.18
N PHE A 42 -35.99 -2.35 8.84
CA PHE A 42 -34.79 -2.87 8.17
C PHE A 42 -35.13 -3.90 7.08
N LYS A 43 -36.04 -4.84 7.34
CA LYS A 43 -36.55 -5.79 6.34
C LYS A 43 -37.13 -5.07 5.13
N LYS A 44 -37.97 -4.05 5.37
CA LYS A 44 -38.56 -3.23 4.31
C LYS A 44 -37.47 -2.57 3.48
N GLN A 45 -36.44 -1.99 4.11
CA GLN A 45 -35.32 -1.38 3.38
C GLN A 45 -34.57 -2.41 2.52
N LEU A 46 -34.21 -3.57 3.09
CA LEU A 46 -33.55 -4.65 2.34
C LEU A 46 -34.37 -5.16 1.14
N SER A 47 -35.69 -5.23 1.28
CA SER A 47 -36.60 -5.69 0.22
C SER A 47 -36.64 -4.76 -1.00
N THR A 48 -36.19 -3.51 -0.85
CA THR A 48 -36.13 -2.57 -1.98
C THR A 48 -35.03 -2.92 -2.98
N GLY A 49 -34.08 -3.76 -2.61
CA GLY A 49 -33.00 -4.24 -3.47
C GLY A 49 -33.41 -5.42 -4.36
N GLY A 50 -34.51 -5.30 -5.10
CA GLY A 50 -35.05 -6.39 -5.92
C GLY A 50 -34.07 -6.95 -6.97
N ASN A 51 -33.13 -6.12 -7.46
CA ASN A 51 -32.05 -6.58 -8.35
C ASN A 51 -30.79 -7.04 -7.60
N GLY A 52 -30.80 -6.99 -6.27
CA GLY A 52 -29.66 -7.23 -5.39
C GLY A 52 -29.05 -5.96 -4.83
N TRP A 53 -27.93 -6.16 -4.13
CA TRP A 53 -27.15 -5.14 -3.46
C TRP A 53 -25.70 -5.27 -3.90
N GLU A 54 -25.12 -4.17 -4.39
CA GLU A 54 -23.69 -4.05 -4.57
C GLU A 54 -23.08 -3.56 -3.27
N GLY A 55 -22.06 -4.23 -2.76
CA GLY A 55 -21.52 -3.93 -1.45
C GLY A 55 -20.01 -3.90 -1.38
N PHE A 56 -19.52 -3.26 -0.33
CA PHE A 56 -18.13 -3.30 0.09
C PHE A 56 -18.06 -3.85 1.51
N ILE A 57 -17.22 -4.86 1.70
CA ILE A 57 -16.74 -5.26 3.03
C ILE A 57 -15.45 -4.51 3.26
N ILE A 58 -15.43 -3.72 4.33
CA ILE A 58 -14.31 -2.89 4.73
C ILE A 58 -13.87 -3.39 6.10
N PRO A 59 -12.86 -4.27 6.16
CA PRO A 59 -12.36 -4.75 7.44
C PRO A 59 -11.76 -3.62 8.25
N LYS A 60 -11.88 -3.75 9.58
CA LYS A 60 -11.30 -2.76 10.52
C LYS A 60 -9.78 -2.66 10.39
N GLU A 61 -9.12 -3.77 10.12
CA GLU A 61 -7.65 -3.86 10.03
C GLU A 61 -7.13 -3.30 8.70
N SER A 62 -7.46 -3.93 7.57
CA SER A 62 -6.95 -3.58 6.24
C SER A 62 -7.76 -4.22 5.12
N GLY A 63 -7.64 -3.68 3.90
CA GLY A 63 -8.27 -4.22 2.71
C GLY A 63 -9.66 -3.65 2.45
N VAL A 64 -10.21 -4.02 1.30
CA VAL A 64 -11.61 -3.81 0.92
C VAL A 64 -11.99 -4.87 -0.09
N HIS A 65 -13.20 -5.41 0.01
CA HIS A 65 -13.70 -6.44 -0.90
C HIS A 65 -15.04 -6.01 -1.48
N ARG A 66 -15.17 -6.12 -2.80
CA ARG A 66 -16.46 -5.98 -3.46
C ARG A 66 -17.25 -7.26 -3.24
N VAL A 67 -18.51 -7.11 -2.85
CA VAL A 67 -19.50 -8.16 -2.86
C VAL A 67 -20.70 -7.72 -3.67
N PHE A 68 -21.42 -8.66 -4.23
CA PHE A 68 -22.76 -8.44 -4.74
C PHE A 68 -23.63 -9.57 -4.26
N PHE A 69 -24.82 -9.29 -3.73
CA PHE A 69 -25.74 -10.35 -3.36
C PHE A 69 -27.19 -10.07 -3.69
N GLN A 70 -27.93 -11.14 -3.96
CA GLN A 70 -29.38 -11.16 -4.06
C GLN A 70 -29.94 -11.99 -2.91
N LEU A 71 -31.02 -11.50 -2.30
CA LEU A 71 -31.73 -12.20 -1.23
C LEU A 71 -33.05 -12.74 -1.79
N ASP A 72 -33.23 -14.05 -1.70
CA ASP A 72 -34.50 -14.73 -1.98
C ASP A 72 -35.23 -14.95 -0.65
N ASP A 73 -36.19 -14.09 -0.35
CA ASP A 73 -36.90 -14.15 0.93
C ASP A 73 -37.83 -15.36 1.06
N ALA A 74 -38.33 -15.88 -0.07
CA ALA A 74 -39.17 -17.07 -0.07
C ALA A 74 -38.36 -18.32 0.31
N LYS A 75 -37.11 -18.42 -0.15
CA LYS A 75 -36.21 -19.55 0.14
C LYS A 75 -35.26 -19.31 1.31
N LYS A 76 -35.19 -18.07 1.82
CA LYS A 76 -34.18 -17.61 2.79
C LYS A 76 -32.74 -17.89 2.31
N GLU A 77 -32.51 -17.71 1.00
CA GLU A 77 -31.22 -17.95 0.33
C GLU A 77 -30.60 -16.63 -0.11
N ALA A 78 -29.28 -16.51 0.03
CA ALA A 78 -28.46 -15.44 -0.50
C ALA A 78 -27.58 -15.99 -1.63
N THR A 79 -27.66 -15.38 -2.80
CA THR A 79 -26.75 -15.62 -3.93
C THR A 79 -25.70 -14.53 -3.95
N LEU A 80 -24.40 -14.86 -3.88
CA LEU A 80 -23.34 -13.87 -3.67
C LEU A 80 -22.15 -14.05 -4.64
N TYR A 81 -21.64 -12.93 -5.13
CA TYR A 81 -20.37 -12.82 -5.85
C TYR A 81 -19.40 -11.99 -5.02
N SER A 82 -18.10 -12.27 -5.10
CA SER A 82 -17.08 -11.44 -4.46
C SER A 82 -15.80 -11.36 -5.28
N ASP A 83 -15.09 -10.25 -5.12
CA ASP A 83 -13.79 -10.02 -5.76
C ASP A 83 -12.60 -10.67 -5.02
N PHE A 84 -12.88 -11.59 -4.09
CA PHE A 84 -11.86 -12.25 -3.30
C PHE A 84 -10.98 -13.18 -4.14
N SER A 85 -11.59 -13.87 -5.10
CA SER A 85 -10.89 -14.78 -6.02
C SER A 85 -11.56 -14.81 -7.39
N PRO A 86 -10.86 -15.28 -8.44
CA PRO A 86 -11.48 -15.52 -9.74
C PRO A 86 -12.70 -16.44 -9.67
N VAL A 87 -12.70 -17.42 -8.76
CA VAL A 87 -13.82 -18.37 -8.58
C VAL A 87 -15.06 -17.65 -8.06
N THR A 88 -14.93 -16.91 -6.96
CA THR A 88 -16.03 -16.17 -6.32
C THR A 88 -16.53 -15.00 -7.17
N ALA A 89 -15.71 -14.52 -8.11
CA ALA A 89 -16.08 -13.46 -9.06
C ALA A 89 -16.84 -14.00 -10.28
N GLY A 90 -16.62 -15.26 -10.66
CA GLY A 90 -17.18 -15.88 -11.87
C GLY A 90 -18.38 -16.80 -11.62
N THR A 91 -18.47 -17.36 -10.42
CA THR A 91 -19.51 -18.29 -10.00
C THR A 91 -20.11 -17.77 -8.70
N PRO A 92 -21.44 -17.67 -8.56
CA PRO A 92 -22.03 -17.25 -7.30
C PRO A 92 -22.00 -18.35 -6.24
N GLY A 93 -21.76 -17.96 -5.00
CA GLY A 93 -22.01 -18.77 -3.81
C GLY A 93 -23.49 -18.71 -3.45
N LYS A 94 -24.01 -19.79 -2.88
CA LYS A 94 -25.39 -19.88 -2.40
C LYS A 94 -25.35 -20.29 -0.94
N GLY A 95 -25.78 -19.40 -0.06
CA GLY A 95 -25.89 -19.65 1.37
C GLY A 95 -27.27 -19.28 1.89
N THR A 96 -27.58 -19.64 3.13
CA THR A 96 -28.82 -19.16 3.77
C THR A 96 -28.56 -17.85 4.51
N TYR A 97 -29.58 -17.02 4.65
CA TYR A 97 -29.53 -15.81 5.46
C TYR A 97 -30.71 -15.73 6.43
N SER A 98 -30.54 -14.96 7.51
CA SER A 98 -31.62 -14.64 8.45
C SER A 98 -31.56 -13.20 8.90
N LEU A 99 -32.72 -12.68 9.28
CA LEU A 99 -32.90 -11.35 9.88
C LEU A 99 -33.45 -11.53 11.28
N SER A 100 -32.75 -11.04 12.29
CA SER A 100 -33.12 -11.16 13.70
C SER A 100 -32.76 -9.91 14.49
N VAL A 101 -33.23 -9.82 15.73
CA VAL A 101 -32.73 -8.85 16.70
C VAL A 101 -31.62 -9.53 17.51
N THR A 102 -30.43 -8.94 17.54
CA THR A 102 -29.35 -9.33 18.46
C THR A 102 -29.21 -8.32 19.58
N GLU A 103 -28.65 -8.74 20.72
CA GLU A 103 -28.46 -7.90 21.91
C GLU A 103 -29.74 -7.19 22.39
N SER A 104 -30.90 -7.81 22.14
CA SER A 104 -32.23 -7.30 22.46
C SER A 104 -32.65 -5.98 21.80
N ILE A 105 -31.80 -5.31 21.01
CA ILE A 105 -32.11 -4.01 20.40
C ILE A 105 -31.68 -3.84 18.93
N ASN A 106 -30.78 -4.68 18.42
CA ASN A 106 -30.09 -4.42 17.15
C ASN A 106 -30.58 -5.31 16.01
N PRO A 107 -31.27 -4.78 14.97
CA PRO A 107 -31.57 -5.54 13.76
C PRO A 107 -30.28 -6.05 13.11
N THR A 108 -30.22 -7.34 12.79
CA THR A 108 -29.01 -8.02 12.33
C THR A 108 -29.31 -8.86 11.10
N LEU A 109 -28.45 -8.73 10.10
CA LEU A 109 -28.39 -9.61 8.93
C LEU A 109 -27.29 -10.65 9.15
N SER A 110 -27.69 -11.91 9.16
CA SER A 110 -26.81 -13.06 9.37
C SER A 110 -26.74 -13.92 8.13
N PHE A 111 -25.55 -14.34 7.75
CA PHE A 111 -25.29 -15.30 6.68
C PHE A 111 -24.73 -16.60 7.26
N LYS A 112 -25.10 -17.73 6.67
CA LYS A 112 -24.44 -19.01 6.96
C LYS A 112 -23.25 -19.24 6.01
N GLU A 113 -22.43 -20.23 6.38
CA GLU A 113 -21.37 -20.77 5.53
C GLU A 113 -21.91 -21.18 4.15
N GLY A 114 -21.07 -21.07 3.12
CA GLY A 114 -21.43 -21.30 1.72
C GLY A 114 -21.88 -20.06 0.94
N SER A 115 -22.10 -18.93 1.63
CA SER A 115 -22.41 -17.63 1.01
C SER A 115 -21.20 -16.92 0.40
N TYR A 116 -20.00 -17.48 0.50
CA TYR A 116 -18.70 -16.88 0.14
C TYR A 116 -18.23 -15.72 1.03
N LEU A 117 -19.05 -15.17 1.92
CA LEU A 117 -18.54 -14.27 2.97
C LEU A 117 -17.52 -14.98 3.87
N ASP A 118 -17.80 -16.24 4.18
CA ASP A 118 -16.94 -17.18 4.90
C ASP A 118 -15.66 -17.55 4.13
N SER A 119 -15.60 -17.31 2.82
CA SER A 119 -14.39 -17.52 2.02
C SER A 119 -13.39 -16.37 2.16
N ILE A 120 -13.89 -15.15 2.34
CA ILE A 120 -13.09 -13.92 2.41
C ILE A 120 -12.19 -14.01 3.63
N THR A 121 -10.88 -14.10 3.38
CA THR A 121 -9.86 -14.21 4.41
C THR A 121 -9.15 -12.88 4.57
N ILE A 122 -9.13 -12.37 5.79
CA ILE A 122 -8.52 -11.09 6.20
C ILE A 122 -7.50 -11.44 7.29
N ASN A 123 -6.20 -11.27 7.04
CA ASN A 123 -5.14 -11.49 8.03
C ASN A 123 -5.32 -12.75 8.91
N SER A 124 -5.54 -13.92 8.27
CA SER A 124 -5.74 -15.23 8.93
C SER A 124 -7.09 -15.47 9.61
N ARG A 125 -8.04 -14.53 9.56
CA ARG A 125 -9.44 -14.75 9.96
C ARG A 125 -10.39 -14.64 8.77
N LYS A 126 -11.65 -15.01 8.97
CA LYS A 126 -12.72 -14.79 7.99
C LYS A 126 -13.42 -13.47 8.22
N ALA A 127 -14.10 -12.96 7.19
CA ALA A 127 -15.00 -11.82 7.33
C ALA A 127 -16.13 -12.14 8.33
N ASP A 128 -16.72 -11.08 8.91
CA ASP A 128 -17.93 -11.22 9.70
C ASP A 128 -19.06 -11.90 8.90
N LEU A 129 -19.88 -12.71 9.59
CA LEU A 129 -21.10 -13.32 9.03
C LEU A 129 -22.38 -12.72 9.61
N ASN A 130 -22.27 -11.94 10.68
CA ASN A 130 -23.39 -11.30 11.37
C ASN A 130 -23.15 -9.79 11.36
N TYR A 131 -24.06 -9.04 10.76
CA TYR A 131 -23.93 -7.61 10.55
C TYR A 131 -25.13 -6.87 11.14
N THR A 132 -24.87 -6.06 12.17
CA THR A 132 -25.86 -5.19 12.81
C THR A 132 -26.15 -3.96 11.96
N PHE A 133 -27.41 -3.61 11.83
CA PHE A 133 -27.87 -2.40 11.17
C PHE A 133 -27.32 -1.13 11.85
N LYS A 134 -26.79 -0.20 11.06
CA LYS A 134 -26.31 1.11 11.53
C LYS A 134 -27.14 2.27 11.02
N SER A 135 -27.34 2.35 9.70
CA SER A 135 -28.02 3.50 9.09
C SER A 135 -28.46 3.22 7.67
N VAL A 136 -29.47 3.96 7.20
CA VAL A 136 -29.81 4.11 5.79
C VAL A 136 -29.64 5.57 5.37
N ASN A 137 -29.08 5.80 4.19
CA ASN A 137 -29.06 7.09 3.53
C ASN A 137 -29.31 6.91 2.03
N GLY A 138 -30.49 7.31 1.55
CA GLY A 138 -30.92 7.10 0.17
C GLY A 138 -30.89 5.61 -0.20
N ASP A 139 -30.13 5.27 -1.25
CA ASP A 139 -29.95 3.89 -1.72
C ASP A 139 -28.84 3.13 -1.00
N THR A 140 -28.27 3.69 0.08
CA THR A 140 -27.16 3.09 0.84
C THR A 140 -27.61 2.59 2.21
N ILE A 141 -27.30 1.32 2.52
CA ILE A 141 -27.43 0.74 3.85
C ILE A 141 -26.01 0.51 4.42
N ARG A 142 -25.78 0.90 5.67
CA ARG A 142 -24.54 0.58 6.39
C ARG A 142 -24.83 -0.39 7.52
N LEU A 143 -23.99 -1.40 7.62
CA LEU A 143 -24.04 -2.43 8.65
C LEU A 143 -22.64 -2.58 9.28
N LEU A 144 -22.59 -3.05 10.52
CA LEU A 144 -21.35 -3.30 11.24
C LEU A 144 -21.29 -4.75 11.72
N GLY A 145 -20.19 -5.44 11.40
CA GLY A 145 -19.94 -6.81 11.80
C GLY A 145 -19.84 -6.98 13.32
N ASN A 146 -20.50 -8.01 13.85
CA ASN A 146 -20.65 -8.19 15.30
C ASN A 146 -19.37 -8.72 15.97
N ARG A 147 -18.50 -9.44 15.26
CA ARG A 147 -17.30 -10.06 15.86
C ARG A 147 -16.05 -9.23 15.63
N TYR A 148 -15.82 -8.74 14.42
CA TYR A 148 -14.59 -8.03 14.06
C TYR A 148 -14.80 -6.56 13.70
N SER A 149 -16.06 -6.08 13.74
CA SER A 149 -16.41 -4.73 13.33
C SER A 149 -16.05 -4.44 11.87
N ASP A 150 -16.13 -5.46 11.01
CA ASP A 150 -16.03 -5.26 9.56
C ASP A 150 -17.25 -4.45 9.09
N GLU A 151 -17.05 -3.33 8.40
CA GLU A 151 -18.16 -2.55 7.86
C GLU A 151 -18.66 -3.20 6.57
N LEU A 152 -19.98 -3.39 6.46
CA LEU A 152 -20.65 -3.79 5.23
C LEU A 152 -21.50 -2.64 4.74
N VAL A 153 -21.06 -2.01 3.65
CA VAL A 153 -21.80 -0.94 2.97
C VAL A 153 -22.49 -1.53 1.77
N LEU A 154 -23.79 -1.32 1.65
CA LEU A 154 -24.63 -1.83 0.56
C LEU A 154 -25.23 -0.67 -0.21
N VAL A 155 -25.19 -0.74 -1.52
CA VAL A 155 -25.82 0.19 -2.46
C VAL A 155 -26.78 -0.62 -3.33
N LYS A 156 -28.00 -0.11 -3.50
CA LYS A 156 -29.03 -0.77 -4.29
C LYS A 156 -28.55 -1.00 -5.72
N ALA A 157 -28.60 -2.25 -6.19
CA ALA A 157 -28.21 -2.58 -7.56
C ALA A 157 -29.32 -2.22 -8.55
N ASN A 158 -28.94 -1.77 -9.74
CA ASN A 158 -29.87 -1.61 -10.87
C ASN A 158 -29.95 -2.93 -11.69
N PRO A 159 -30.91 -3.06 -12.62
CA PRO A 159 -31.05 -4.27 -13.43
C PRO A 159 -29.80 -4.60 -14.28
N GLN A 160 -29.07 -3.58 -14.73
CA GLN A 160 -27.85 -3.78 -15.53
C GLN A 160 -26.73 -4.39 -14.69
N ALA A 161 -26.51 -3.91 -13.46
CA ALA A 161 -25.51 -4.46 -12.55
C ALA A 161 -25.76 -5.96 -12.30
N LEU A 162 -27.02 -6.35 -12.06
CA LEU A 162 -27.40 -7.77 -11.94
C LEU A 162 -27.03 -8.57 -13.19
N ALA A 163 -27.35 -8.05 -14.38
CA ALA A 163 -27.02 -8.72 -15.64
C ALA A 163 -25.50 -8.86 -15.81
N ASP A 164 -24.72 -7.83 -15.47
CA ASP A 164 -23.27 -7.80 -15.59
C ASP A 164 -22.58 -8.78 -14.64
N TYR A 165 -23.04 -8.89 -13.38
CA TYR A 165 -22.56 -9.91 -12.45
C TYR A 165 -22.84 -11.33 -12.98
N LYS A 166 -24.05 -11.57 -13.49
CA LYS A 166 -24.40 -12.86 -14.12
C LYS A 166 -23.57 -13.14 -15.38
N ALA A 167 -23.21 -12.10 -16.13
CA ALA A 167 -22.34 -12.16 -17.30
C ALA A 167 -20.84 -12.26 -16.96
N ARG A 168 -20.49 -12.38 -15.68
CA ARG A 168 -19.11 -12.53 -15.16
C ARG A 168 -18.20 -11.34 -15.43
N TYR A 169 -18.75 -10.12 -15.46
CA TYR A 169 -17.95 -8.93 -15.74
C TYR A 169 -16.94 -8.62 -14.62
N LEU A 170 -17.26 -8.98 -13.37
CA LEU A 170 -16.30 -8.88 -12.26
C LEU A 170 -15.05 -9.75 -12.51
N LEU A 171 -15.23 -11.03 -12.86
CA LEU A 171 -14.12 -11.92 -13.22
C LEU A 171 -13.32 -11.37 -14.41
N ARG A 172 -14.01 -10.86 -15.44
CA ARG A 172 -13.37 -10.27 -16.62
C ARG A 172 -12.52 -9.05 -16.25
N SER A 173 -13.02 -8.16 -15.41
CA SER A 173 -12.29 -7.00 -14.90
C SER A 173 -11.00 -7.40 -14.17
N MET A 174 -11.08 -8.42 -13.31
CA MET A 174 -9.91 -8.99 -12.64
C MET A 174 -8.90 -9.55 -13.65
N ALA A 175 -9.37 -10.28 -14.67
CA ALA A 175 -8.51 -10.84 -15.70
C ALA A 175 -7.83 -9.74 -16.53
N TYR A 176 -8.57 -8.71 -16.95
CA TYR A 176 -8.03 -7.58 -17.72
C TYR A 176 -6.96 -6.83 -16.95
N LEU A 177 -7.16 -6.56 -15.66
CA LEU A 177 -6.12 -5.94 -14.85
C LEU A 177 -4.86 -6.80 -14.79
N ASN A 178 -5.01 -8.10 -14.49
CA ASN A 178 -3.85 -9.00 -14.37
C ASN A 178 -3.06 -9.12 -15.69
N ILE A 179 -3.73 -9.22 -16.84
CA ILE A 179 -3.09 -9.24 -18.16
C ILE A 179 -2.40 -7.91 -18.45
N TYR A 180 -3.06 -6.79 -18.15
CA TYR A 180 -2.49 -5.48 -18.38
C TYR A 180 -1.23 -5.24 -17.52
N LEU A 181 -1.27 -5.65 -16.25
CA LEU A 181 -0.13 -5.55 -15.34
C LEU A 181 1.04 -6.47 -15.73
N SER A 182 0.78 -7.65 -16.31
CA SER A 182 1.86 -8.56 -16.72
C SER A 182 2.64 -8.07 -17.94
N GLN A 183 2.08 -7.13 -18.70
CA GLN A 183 2.71 -6.53 -19.88
C GLN A 183 3.42 -5.21 -19.56
N ALA A 184 3.17 -4.62 -18.38
CA ALA A 184 3.70 -3.33 -17.99
C ALA A 184 4.91 -3.46 -17.07
N ARG A 185 5.97 -2.72 -17.37
CA ARG A 185 7.16 -2.64 -16.50
C ARG A 185 7.00 -1.49 -15.50
N PHE A 186 6.73 -0.29 -16.02
CA PHE A 186 6.44 0.89 -15.21
C PHE A 186 5.19 1.58 -15.74
N LEU A 187 4.08 1.43 -15.02
CA LEU A 187 2.84 2.11 -15.37
C LEU A 187 2.88 3.57 -15.00
N TYR A 188 2.43 4.43 -15.90
CA TYR A 188 2.32 5.85 -15.60
C TYR A 188 1.09 6.48 -16.26
N ALA A 189 0.68 7.60 -15.71
CA ALA A 189 -0.26 8.54 -16.31
C ALA A 189 0.40 9.91 -16.45
N GLN A 190 0.07 10.63 -17.51
CA GLN A 190 0.56 11.98 -17.74
C GLN A 190 -0.60 12.87 -18.19
N PRO A 191 -1.38 13.43 -17.23
CA PRO A 191 -2.55 14.24 -17.56
C PRO A 191 -2.19 15.55 -18.27
N ASP A 192 -0.98 16.07 -18.05
CA ASP A 192 -0.45 17.26 -18.69
C ASP A 192 1.08 17.17 -18.84
N ALA A 193 1.69 18.12 -19.57
CA ALA A 193 3.13 18.10 -19.85
C ALA A 193 4.02 18.13 -18.60
N ASN A 194 3.55 18.68 -17.48
CA ASN A 194 4.31 18.94 -16.26
C ASN A 194 3.93 18.00 -15.10
N THR A 195 3.00 17.07 -15.31
CA THR A 195 2.53 16.13 -14.29
C THR A 195 2.76 14.71 -14.76
N ALA A 196 3.85 14.11 -14.26
CA ALA A 196 4.10 12.67 -14.38
C ALA A 196 3.62 11.95 -13.11
N LEU A 197 2.79 10.93 -13.30
CA LEU A 197 2.25 10.09 -12.22
C LEU A 197 2.74 8.66 -12.45
N GLN A 198 3.66 8.18 -11.62
CA GLN A 198 4.01 6.77 -11.61
C GLN A 198 2.90 6.02 -10.88
N ILE A 199 2.21 5.13 -11.58
CA ILE A 199 1.11 4.33 -11.04
C ILE A 199 1.67 2.97 -10.61
N THR A 200 1.28 2.54 -9.41
CA THR A 200 1.61 1.21 -8.90
C THR A 200 0.30 0.51 -8.60
N VAL A 201 0.13 -0.71 -9.10
CA VAL A 201 -1.00 -1.57 -8.78
C VAL A 201 -0.47 -2.96 -8.51
N ASN A 202 -0.80 -3.51 -7.35
CA ASN A 202 -0.50 -4.88 -6.98
C ASN A 202 -1.82 -5.63 -6.82
N ALA A 203 -2.16 -6.42 -7.84
CA ALA A 203 -3.41 -7.18 -7.91
C ALA A 203 -3.54 -8.26 -6.81
N SER A 204 -2.42 -8.80 -6.33
CA SER A 204 -2.39 -9.86 -5.31
C SER A 204 -2.66 -9.33 -3.90
N SER A 205 -2.01 -8.24 -3.52
CA SER A 205 -2.25 -7.57 -2.23
C SER A 205 -3.42 -6.58 -2.27
N LYS A 206 -3.99 -6.33 -3.45
CA LYS A 206 -5.04 -5.34 -3.71
C LYS A 206 -4.69 -3.93 -3.23
N ILE A 207 -3.43 -3.54 -3.44
CA ILE A 207 -2.93 -2.19 -3.15
C ILE A 207 -2.71 -1.45 -4.47
N ALA A 208 -3.18 -0.22 -4.54
CA ALA A 208 -2.89 0.70 -5.62
C ALA A 208 -2.30 1.99 -5.06
N GLY A 209 -1.56 2.70 -5.89
CA GLY A 209 -0.87 3.90 -5.47
C GLY A 209 -0.33 4.73 -6.61
N VAL A 210 0.17 5.89 -6.21
CA VAL A 210 0.77 6.85 -7.10
C VAL A 210 2.01 7.45 -6.46
N THR A 211 3.07 7.59 -7.23
CA THR A 211 4.25 8.39 -6.91
C THR A 211 4.33 9.56 -7.88
N TYR A 212 4.56 10.77 -7.36
CA TYR A 212 4.60 11.99 -8.15
C TYR A 212 5.51 13.04 -7.50
N LEU A 213 5.89 14.07 -8.26
CA LEU A 213 6.59 15.24 -7.69
C LEU A 213 5.58 16.25 -7.14
N ALA A 214 5.69 16.54 -5.85
CA ALA A 214 4.94 17.60 -5.20
C ALA A 214 5.46 18.98 -5.65
N SER A 215 4.74 20.06 -5.29
CA SER A 215 5.10 21.44 -5.68
C SER A 215 6.49 21.88 -5.23
N ASN A 216 7.01 21.28 -4.15
CA ASN A 216 8.36 21.51 -3.63
C ASN A 216 9.44 20.62 -4.28
N GLN A 217 9.12 19.94 -5.39
CA GLN A 217 10.01 19.00 -6.09
C GLN A 217 10.47 17.80 -5.24
N LYS A 218 9.76 17.48 -4.16
CA LYS A 218 9.97 16.23 -3.43
C LYS A 218 9.03 15.15 -3.99
N ALA A 219 9.54 13.94 -4.09
CA ALA A 219 8.69 12.79 -4.38
C ALA A 219 7.69 12.59 -3.23
N ALA A 220 6.42 12.51 -3.60
CA ALA A 220 5.31 12.14 -2.73
C ALA A 220 4.74 10.82 -3.23
N PHE A 221 4.23 10.02 -2.30
CA PHE A 221 3.53 8.79 -2.63
C PHE A 221 2.30 8.61 -1.75
N ASN A 222 1.28 8.01 -2.34
CA ASN A 222 0.06 7.63 -1.66
C ASN A 222 -0.30 6.20 -2.05
N LEU A 223 -0.62 5.38 -1.06
CA LEU A 223 -1.12 4.01 -1.25
C LEU A 223 -2.52 3.89 -0.66
N THR A 224 -3.33 3.03 -1.25
CA THR A 224 -4.66 2.67 -0.77
C THR A 224 -4.98 1.24 -1.18
N ASP A 225 -5.74 0.56 -0.32
CA ASP A 225 -6.41 -0.67 -0.72
C ASP A 225 -7.41 -0.37 -1.83
N PHE A 226 -7.72 -1.36 -2.67
CA PHE A 226 -8.77 -1.28 -3.66
C PHE A 226 -9.64 -2.53 -3.69
N ALA A 227 -10.83 -2.39 -4.26
CA ALA A 227 -11.70 -3.49 -4.63
C ALA A 227 -11.92 -3.47 -6.15
N TYR A 228 -12.12 -4.63 -6.75
CA TYR A 228 -12.48 -4.70 -8.15
C TYR A 228 -13.92 -4.25 -8.36
N THR A 229 -14.18 -3.58 -9.47
CA THR A 229 -15.51 -3.27 -9.97
C THR A 229 -15.77 -4.08 -11.24
N LEU A 230 -16.98 -3.97 -11.80
CA LEU A 230 -17.35 -4.60 -13.06
C LEU A 230 -16.51 -4.14 -14.26
N ASN A 231 -15.82 -3.00 -14.15
CA ASN A 231 -15.05 -2.37 -15.22
C ASN A 231 -13.70 -1.81 -14.78
N GLY A 232 -13.19 -2.11 -13.59
CA GLY A 232 -11.87 -1.69 -13.15
C GLY A 232 -11.63 -1.93 -11.67
N ILE A 233 -11.05 -0.94 -10.99
CA ILE A 233 -10.85 -0.94 -9.54
C ILE A 233 -11.35 0.36 -8.90
N TYR A 234 -11.90 0.24 -7.70
CA TYR A 234 -12.33 1.33 -6.85
C TYR A 234 -11.41 1.42 -5.63
N LEU A 235 -10.84 2.59 -5.40
CA LEU A 235 -9.88 2.82 -4.33
C LEU A 235 -10.61 3.05 -3.00
N ARG A 236 -10.22 2.39 -1.91
CA ARG A 236 -10.86 2.60 -0.59
C ARG A 236 -10.80 4.07 -0.17
N ARG A 237 -9.67 4.74 -0.45
CA ARG A 237 -9.47 6.17 -0.26
C ARG A 237 -9.01 6.77 -1.59
N PRO A 238 -9.52 7.93 -2.00
CA PRO A 238 -9.03 8.58 -3.21
C PRO A 238 -7.54 8.91 -3.07
N LEU A 239 -6.79 8.72 -4.15
CA LEU A 239 -5.43 9.23 -4.25
C LEU A 239 -5.51 10.73 -4.52
N ILE A 240 -5.13 11.54 -3.54
CA ILE A 240 -5.11 13.00 -3.68
C ILE A 240 -3.76 13.43 -4.27
N ILE A 241 -3.79 13.99 -5.47
CA ILE A 241 -2.61 14.33 -6.27
C ILE A 241 -2.71 15.80 -6.68
N LYS A 242 -1.89 16.65 -6.06
CA LYS A 242 -1.92 18.11 -6.30
C LYS A 242 -3.35 18.72 -6.20
N GLY A 243 -4.16 18.22 -5.27
CA GLY A 243 -5.55 18.67 -5.04
C GLY A 243 -6.62 17.93 -5.85
N ASN A 244 -6.25 17.14 -6.86
CA ASN A 244 -7.20 16.33 -7.63
C ASN A 244 -7.36 14.95 -7.00
N ALA A 245 -8.60 14.49 -6.85
CA ALA A 245 -8.91 13.16 -6.33
C ALA A 245 -9.02 12.14 -7.48
N VAL A 246 -8.29 11.04 -7.37
CA VAL A 246 -8.45 9.85 -8.22
C VAL A 246 -9.08 8.75 -7.38
N GLN A 247 -10.32 8.38 -7.71
CA GLN A 247 -11.11 7.40 -6.95
C GLN A 247 -11.12 6.01 -7.59
N GLU A 248 -10.89 5.94 -8.90
CA GLU A 248 -11.01 4.71 -9.69
C GLU A 248 -9.93 4.63 -10.76
N ILE A 249 -9.57 3.40 -11.13
CA ILE A 249 -8.83 3.10 -12.35
C ILE A 249 -9.73 2.20 -13.19
N LEU A 250 -10.14 2.69 -14.36
CA LEU A 250 -11.23 2.10 -15.15
C LEU A 250 -10.70 1.56 -16.48
N TRP A 251 -11.26 0.44 -16.92
CA TRP A 251 -11.01 -0.16 -18.21
C TRP A 251 -11.89 0.50 -19.28
N ASP A 252 -11.26 0.90 -20.38
CA ASP A 252 -11.95 1.25 -21.61
C ASP A 252 -11.87 0.08 -22.58
N ALA A 253 -13.01 -0.54 -22.87
CA ALA A 253 -13.09 -1.69 -23.78
C ALA A 253 -12.82 -1.32 -25.24
N THR A 254 -13.11 -0.09 -25.66
CA THR A 254 -12.85 0.39 -27.02
C THR A 254 -11.38 0.70 -27.22
N ALA A 255 -10.75 1.40 -26.27
CA ALA A 255 -9.32 1.71 -26.32
C ALA A 255 -8.42 0.54 -25.87
N GLN A 256 -9.01 -0.51 -25.30
CA GLN A 256 -8.32 -1.63 -24.67
C GLN A 256 -7.23 -1.18 -23.68
N ASN A 257 -7.57 -0.19 -22.86
CA ASN A 257 -6.60 0.43 -21.95
C ASN A 257 -7.26 0.90 -20.64
N PHE A 258 -6.49 0.89 -19.57
CA PHE A 258 -6.90 1.50 -18.31
C PHE A 258 -6.71 3.02 -18.34
N TYR A 259 -7.55 3.72 -17.59
CA TYR A 259 -7.46 5.18 -17.43
C TYR A 259 -7.85 5.60 -16.02
N ILE A 260 -7.44 6.81 -15.67
CA ILE A 260 -7.88 7.53 -14.48
C ILE A 260 -8.65 8.79 -14.89
N GLN A 261 -9.55 9.25 -14.03
CA GLN A 261 -10.12 10.59 -14.13
C GLN A 261 -9.28 11.53 -13.27
N TYR A 262 -8.61 12.49 -13.90
CA TYR A 262 -7.75 13.47 -13.21
C TYR A 262 -8.22 14.88 -13.56
N GLY A 263 -8.71 15.64 -12.56
CA GLY A 263 -9.24 16.99 -12.80
C GLY A 263 -10.39 17.02 -13.82
N GLY A 264 -11.24 15.98 -13.84
CA GLY A 264 -12.32 15.81 -14.82
C GLY A 264 -11.87 15.35 -16.22
N THR A 265 -10.57 15.12 -16.42
CA THR A 265 -10.02 14.68 -17.69
C THR A 265 -9.65 13.20 -17.66
N LYS A 266 -10.08 12.47 -18.70
CA LYS A 266 -9.72 11.08 -18.92
C LYS A 266 -8.26 10.97 -19.33
N THR A 267 -7.44 10.32 -18.50
CA THR A 267 -6.01 10.12 -18.75
C THR A 267 -5.69 8.63 -18.80
N TYR A 268 -5.29 8.14 -19.97
CA TYR A 268 -4.91 6.74 -20.15
C TYR A 268 -3.59 6.41 -19.45
N LEU A 269 -3.53 5.19 -18.91
CA LEU A 269 -2.31 4.59 -18.43
C LEU A 269 -1.42 4.21 -19.63
N LYS A 270 -0.11 4.32 -19.40
CA LYS A 270 0.94 4.05 -20.37
C LYS A 270 2.02 3.21 -19.71
N ASN A 271 2.80 2.50 -20.52
CA ASN A 271 3.96 1.75 -20.07
C ASN A 271 5.25 2.52 -20.39
N ALA A 272 6.19 2.50 -19.46
CA ALA A 272 7.53 3.04 -19.64
C ALA A 272 8.60 1.98 -19.36
N SER A 273 9.75 2.09 -20.01
CA SER A 273 10.91 1.22 -19.76
C SER A 273 11.59 1.54 -18.43
N PHE A 274 11.39 2.75 -17.89
CA PHE A 274 11.93 3.23 -16.62
C PHE A 274 10.85 3.97 -15.82
N PRO A 275 11.01 4.14 -14.50
CA PRO A 275 10.13 5.01 -13.74
C PRO A 275 10.12 6.43 -14.29
N VAL A 276 8.93 7.03 -14.37
CA VAL A 276 8.78 8.40 -14.90
C VAL A 276 9.16 9.50 -13.89
N ILE A 277 9.38 9.12 -12.63
CA ILE A 277 9.88 10.02 -11.59
C ILE A 277 11.40 9.94 -11.59
N PRO A 278 12.12 11.04 -11.89
CA PRO A 278 13.58 11.02 -11.94
C PRO A 278 14.19 10.54 -10.63
N LEU A 279 15.22 9.70 -10.75
CA LEU A 279 15.86 9.05 -9.60
C LEU A 279 16.42 10.08 -8.60
N THR A 280 16.89 11.22 -9.08
CA THR A 280 17.39 12.34 -8.28
C THR A 280 16.40 12.82 -7.21
N TYR A 281 15.09 12.68 -7.44
CA TYR A 281 14.05 13.05 -6.48
C TYR A 281 13.63 11.90 -5.55
N LEU A 282 14.02 10.66 -5.86
CA LEU A 282 13.70 9.47 -5.08
C LEU A 282 14.83 9.02 -4.16
N LEU A 283 16.09 9.35 -4.46
CA LEU A 283 17.24 8.93 -3.66
C LEU A 283 17.13 9.41 -2.21
N GLY A 284 17.15 8.46 -1.27
CA GLY A 284 17.00 8.71 0.17
C GLY A 284 15.61 9.20 0.59
N SER A 285 14.62 9.13 -0.30
CA SER A 285 13.21 9.20 0.09
C SER A 285 12.78 7.89 0.76
N PRO A 286 11.68 7.87 1.53
CA PRO A 286 11.13 6.62 2.09
C PRO A 286 10.74 5.56 1.04
N LEU A 287 10.70 5.93 -0.25
CA LEU A 287 10.29 5.05 -1.35
C LEU A 287 11.41 4.20 -1.92
N LEU A 288 12.66 4.65 -1.78
CA LEU A 288 13.83 3.89 -2.22
C LEU A 288 14.73 3.62 -1.03
N PRO A 289 15.44 2.48 -1.02
CA PRO A 289 16.50 2.27 -0.06
C PRO A 289 17.46 3.47 -0.07
N SER A 290 17.83 3.97 1.10
CA SER A 290 18.81 5.04 1.25
C SER A 290 20.23 4.60 0.89
N THR A 291 20.42 3.32 0.56
CA THR A 291 21.72 2.74 0.20
C THR A 291 21.70 2.26 -1.25
N LEU A 292 22.77 2.58 -1.98
CA LEU A 292 23.06 1.99 -3.29
C LEU A 292 24.32 1.13 -3.16
N SER A 293 24.29 -0.09 -3.69
CA SER A 293 25.41 -1.03 -3.61
C SER A 293 26.04 -1.28 -4.97
N LEU A 294 27.32 -1.01 -5.06
CA LEU A 294 28.17 -1.21 -6.22
C LEU A 294 29.02 -2.46 -5.96
N LEU A 295 28.64 -3.58 -6.57
CA LEU A 295 29.43 -4.81 -6.50
C LEU A 295 30.74 -4.64 -7.29
N GLY A 296 31.71 -5.52 -7.05
CA GLY A 296 32.89 -5.60 -7.91
C GLY A 296 32.52 -5.83 -9.38
N PRO A 297 33.41 -5.46 -10.31
CA PRO A 297 33.16 -5.59 -11.75
C PRO A 297 33.00 -7.05 -12.20
N GLU A 298 33.44 -8.02 -11.40
CA GLU A 298 33.19 -9.46 -11.61
C GLU A 298 32.47 -10.02 -10.38
N VAL A 299 31.21 -10.42 -10.57
CA VAL A 299 30.45 -11.17 -9.56
C VAL A 299 30.23 -12.58 -10.09
N PHE A 300 30.59 -13.61 -9.33
CA PHE A 300 30.34 -14.98 -9.77
C PHE A 300 28.86 -15.34 -9.55
N SER A 301 28.19 -15.75 -10.62
CA SER A 301 26.88 -16.41 -10.52
C SER A 301 26.97 -17.70 -9.68
N ALA A 302 25.82 -18.22 -9.23
CA ALA A 302 25.76 -19.52 -8.55
C ALA A 302 26.37 -20.69 -9.36
N GLY A 303 26.55 -20.52 -10.67
CA GLY A 303 27.23 -21.46 -11.57
C GLY A 303 28.70 -21.15 -11.85
N GLY A 304 29.33 -20.24 -11.11
CA GLY A 304 30.75 -19.88 -11.25
C GLY A 304 31.10 -19.06 -12.49
N GLN A 305 30.11 -18.56 -13.24
CA GLN A 305 30.35 -17.67 -14.38
C GLN A 305 30.49 -16.22 -13.91
N PRO A 306 31.51 -15.47 -14.38
CA PRO A 306 31.66 -14.06 -14.07
C PRO A 306 30.55 -13.24 -14.72
N ILE A 307 29.84 -12.45 -13.91
CA ILE A 307 28.88 -11.45 -14.34
C ILE A 307 29.62 -10.12 -14.32
N VAL A 308 29.76 -9.51 -15.50
CA VAL A 308 30.27 -8.15 -15.64
C VAL A 308 29.12 -7.18 -15.39
N LEU A 309 29.24 -6.32 -14.38
CA LEU A 309 28.23 -5.29 -14.14
C LEU A 309 28.15 -4.33 -15.33
N PRO A 310 26.94 -4.06 -15.86
CA PRO A 310 26.77 -3.25 -17.06
C PRO A 310 26.96 -1.75 -16.74
N GLY A 311 27.28 -0.94 -17.74
CA GLY A 311 27.34 0.52 -17.59
C GLY A 311 28.60 1.07 -16.91
N TRP A 312 29.60 0.23 -16.64
CA TRP A 312 30.91 0.65 -16.18
C TRP A 312 31.80 1.07 -17.34
N SER A 313 32.37 2.27 -17.24
CA SER A 313 33.40 2.73 -18.15
C SER A 313 34.72 1.96 -17.95
N GLN A 314 35.49 1.80 -19.02
CA GLN A 314 36.82 1.19 -18.95
C GLN A 314 37.73 1.91 -17.95
N GLU A 315 37.64 3.23 -17.90
CA GLU A 315 38.46 4.03 -17.01
C GLU A 315 38.12 3.77 -15.54
N TYR A 316 36.83 3.72 -15.17
CA TYR A 316 36.44 3.40 -13.81
C TYR A 316 36.78 1.95 -13.42
N ASN A 317 36.65 0.99 -14.35
CA ASN A 317 37.10 -0.39 -14.17
C ASN A 317 38.60 -0.44 -13.82
N ASN A 318 39.43 0.30 -14.56
CA ASN A 318 40.87 0.36 -14.30
C ASN A 318 41.18 0.92 -12.90
N ILE A 319 40.46 1.97 -12.48
CA ILE A 319 40.63 2.56 -11.13
C ILE A 319 40.22 1.55 -10.05
N TRP A 320 39.09 0.85 -10.22
CA TRP A 320 38.66 -0.19 -9.28
C TRP A 320 39.73 -1.26 -9.12
N ASN A 321 40.17 -1.86 -10.24
CA ASN A 321 41.11 -2.98 -10.23
C ASN A 321 42.48 -2.59 -9.66
N ALA A 322 42.95 -1.37 -9.94
CA ALA A 322 44.19 -0.86 -9.37
C ALA A 322 44.11 -0.72 -7.84
N VAL A 323 43.00 -0.19 -7.32
CA VAL A 323 42.79 -0.05 -5.87
C VAL A 323 42.64 -1.41 -5.20
N ASP A 324 41.89 -2.32 -5.81
CA ASP A 324 41.69 -3.67 -5.28
C ASP A 324 43.01 -4.43 -5.13
N LEU A 325 43.87 -4.34 -6.16
CA LEU A 325 45.20 -4.96 -6.16
C LEU A 325 46.13 -4.34 -5.10
N ASP A 326 46.10 -3.02 -4.88
CA ASP A 326 46.94 -2.38 -3.86
C ASP A 326 46.47 -2.74 -2.44
N LEU A 327 45.15 -2.86 -2.22
CA LEU A 327 44.59 -3.38 -0.97
C LEU A 327 45.01 -4.83 -0.72
N TYR A 328 44.99 -5.66 -1.75
CA TYR A 328 45.42 -7.06 -1.65
C TYR A 328 46.90 -7.17 -1.28
N ARG A 329 47.77 -6.40 -1.96
CA ARG A 329 49.21 -6.40 -1.69
C ARG A 329 49.56 -5.82 -0.32
N SER A 330 48.82 -4.81 0.14
CA SER A 330 49.12 -4.10 1.39
C SER A 330 48.56 -4.81 2.62
N PHE A 331 47.39 -5.45 2.49
CA PHE A 331 46.63 -5.96 3.65
C PHE A 331 46.10 -7.39 3.47
N GLY A 332 46.33 -8.02 2.30
CA GLY A 332 45.75 -9.32 1.98
C GLY A 332 44.23 -9.30 1.91
N ARG A 333 43.62 -8.16 1.53
CA ARG A 333 42.17 -7.94 1.45
C ARG A 333 41.77 -7.53 0.03
N PHE A 334 40.58 -7.93 -0.40
CA PHE A 334 39.95 -7.48 -1.64
C PHE A 334 38.65 -6.74 -1.33
N MET A 335 38.26 -5.82 -2.19
CA MET A 335 37.00 -5.09 -2.15
C MET A 335 35.88 -6.01 -2.63
N LEU A 336 34.86 -6.14 -1.78
CA LEU A 336 33.64 -6.87 -2.10
C LEU A 336 32.63 -5.93 -2.75
N VAL A 337 32.36 -4.80 -2.08
CA VAL A 337 31.26 -3.89 -2.41
C VAL A 337 31.63 -2.46 -2.01
N LYS A 338 31.16 -1.48 -2.78
CA LYS A 338 31.03 -0.10 -2.34
C LYS A 338 29.57 0.24 -2.08
N GLU A 339 29.27 0.79 -0.91
CA GLU A 339 27.92 1.24 -0.59
C GLU A 339 27.87 2.75 -0.47
N PHE A 340 26.88 3.36 -1.10
CA PHE A 340 26.56 4.78 -1.00
C PHE A 340 25.33 4.92 -0.11
N ALA A 341 25.52 5.25 1.17
CA ALA A 341 24.43 5.53 2.09
C ALA A 341 24.12 7.03 2.09
N ILE A 342 23.00 7.43 1.52
CA ILE A 342 22.57 8.83 1.36
C ILE A 342 21.67 9.22 2.52
N ASP A 343 22.04 10.31 3.21
CA ASP A 343 21.25 10.97 4.24
C ASP A 343 20.76 12.32 3.69
N VAL A 344 19.50 12.33 3.26
CA VAL A 344 18.86 13.50 2.64
C VAL A 344 18.65 14.65 3.63
N PRO A 345 18.13 14.43 4.86
CA PRO A 345 18.01 15.47 5.86
C PRO A 345 19.32 16.22 6.13
N ASN A 346 20.43 15.49 6.26
CA ASN A 346 21.74 16.08 6.61
C ASN A 346 22.58 16.49 5.39
N LYS A 347 22.12 16.18 4.17
CA LYS A 347 22.87 16.38 2.91
C LYS A 347 24.26 15.75 2.96
N THR A 348 24.33 14.54 3.51
CA THR A 348 25.55 13.76 3.62
C THR A 348 25.42 12.43 2.91
N MET A 349 26.54 11.88 2.45
CA MET A 349 26.63 10.54 1.89
C MET A 349 27.82 9.83 2.50
N THR A 350 27.64 8.60 2.95
CA THR A 350 28.75 7.75 3.42
C THR A 350 29.06 6.73 2.35
N LEU A 351 30.26 6.84 1.76
CA LEU A 351 30.81 5.81 0.89
C LEU A 351 31.50 4.76 1.77
N SER A 352 30.90 3.59 1.91
CA SER A 352 31.52 2.48 2.62
C SER A 352 32.22 1.55 1.64
N ILE A 353 33.51 1.28 1.88
CA ILE A 353 34.24 0.21 1.19
C ILE A 353 34.15 -1.03 2.05
N ILE A 354 33.56 -2.11 1.54
CA ILE A 354 33.45 -3.39 2.22
C ILE A 354 34.58 -4.28 1.72
N LEU A 355 35.49 -4.63 2.63
CA LEU A 355 36.63 -5.49 2.36
C LEU A 355 36.35 -6.90 2.84
N SER A 356 36.96 -7.89 2.19
CA SER A 356 36.99 -9.26 2.70
C SER A 356 37.70 -9.34 4.05
N GLY A 357 37.34 -10.34 4.83
CA GLY A 357 37.90 -10.64 6.14
C GLY A 357 38.24 -12.13 6.27
N PRO A 358 38.98 -12.51 7.31
CA PRO A 358 39.30 -13.92 7.58
C PRO A 358 38.01 -14.72 7.84
N ALA A 359 38.03 -16.00 7.47
CA ALA A 359 36.94 -16.94 7.70
C ALA A 359 35.55 -16.47 7.21
N GLY A 360 35.51 -15.76 6.07
CA GLY A 360 34.26 -15.31 5.45
C GLY A 360 33.62 -14.07 6.11
N THR A 361 34.34 -13.38 7.00
CA THR A 361 33.90 -12.09 7.56
C THR A 361 34.11 -10.95 6.56
N SER A 362 33.54 -9.77 6.83
CA SER A 362 33.79 -8.55 6.07
C SER A 362 34.07 -7.37 6.98
N LEU A 363 34.86 -6.42 6.49
CA LEU A 363 35.19 -5.17 7.17
C LEU A 363 34.60 -4.00 6.40
N ARG A 364 33.70 -3.25 7.04
CA ARG A 364 33.09 -2.04 6.47
C ARG A 364 33.89 -0.80 6.87
N VAL A 365 34.40 -0.07 5.89
CA VAL A 365 35.25 1.11 6.10
C VAL A 365 34.58 2.37 5.52
N PRO A 366 34.07 3.28 6.36
CA PRO A 366 33.27 4.43 5.91
C PRO A 366 34.11 5.67 5.57
N PHE A 367 33.77 6.32 4.45
CA PHE A 367 34.30 7.61 4.00
C PHE A 367 33.15 8.62 3.84
N PRO A 368 33.04 9.61 4.75
CA PRO A 368 31.93 10.56 4.72
C PRO A 368 32.13 11.66 3.67
N TYR A 369 31.02 12.11 3.09
CA TYR A 369 30.93 13.22 2.14
C TYR A 369 29.76 14.13 2.51
N ARG A 370 29.90 15.43 2.24
CA ARG A 370 28.74 16.32 2.01
C ARG A 370 28.36 16.26 0.55
N TYR A 371 27.09 16.54 0.23
CA TYR A 371 26.70 16.70 -1.17
C TYR A 371 25.77 17.88 -1.41
N THR A 372 25.82 18.38 -2.64
CA THR A 372 24.86 19.36 -3.18
C THR A 372 24.28 18.83 -4.48
N VAL A 373 23.03 19.18 -4.78
CA VAL A 373 22.37 18.84 -6.04
C VAL A 373 22.18 20.12 -6.85
N GLY A 374 22.74 20.17 -8.06
CA GLY A 374 22.58 21.28 -8.99
C GLY A 374 21.18 21.35 -9.58
N THR A 375 20.86 22.46 -10.26
CA THR A 375 19.57 22.65 -10.95
C THR A 375 19.34 21.64 -12.08
N ASN A 376 20.42 21.08 -12.63
CA ASN A 376 20.40 19.98 -13.60
C ASN A 376 20.28 18.59 -12.96
N GLY A 377 20.11 18.50 -11.64
CA GLY A 377 20.04 17.22 -10.91
C GLY A 377 21.40 16.55 -10.65
N ALA A 378 22.52 17.19 -11.01
CA ALA A 378 23.84 16.60 -10.79
C ALA A 378 24.28 16.72 -9.32
N TYR A 379 24.77 15.62 -8.75
CA TYR A 379 25.29 15.54 -7.40
C TYR A 379 26.78 15.89 -7.39
N THR A 380 27.16 16.87 -6.58
CA THR A 380 28.57 17.17 -6.29
C THR A 380 28.88 16.70 -4.88
N PHE A 381 29.93 15.88 -4.73
CA PHE A 381 30.34 15.34 -3.44
C PHE A 381 31.62 16.03 -2.95
N THR A 382 31.63 16.43 -1.69
CA THR A 382 32.79 17.02 -1.03
C THR A 382 33.23 16.11 0.11
N ALA A 383 34.43 15.55 -0.01
CA ALA A 383 34.97 14.64 0.99
C ALA A 383 35.08 15.32 2.36
N LEU A 384 34.71 14.59 3.40
CA LEU A 384 34.96 14.97 4.80
C LEU A 384 36.10 14.12 5.36
N ALA A 385 36.74 14.60 6.43
CA ALA A 385 37.79 13.84 7.09
C ALA A 385 37.21 12.52 7.65
N PRO A 386 37.84 11.35 7.38
CA PRO A 386 37.39 10.10 7.96
C PRO A 386 37.61 10.10 9.47
N THR A 387 36.58 9.76 10.22
CA THR A 387 36.64 9.60 11.68
C THR A 387 37.05 8.19 12.08
N ASP A 388 36.71 7.19 11.26
CA ASP A 388 37.03 5.78 11.46
C ASP A 388 38.53 5.48 11.36
N ALA A 389 39.04 4.64 12.26
CA ALA A 389 40.46 4.31 12.33
C ALA A 389 40.92 3.49 11.12
N ASN A 390 40.11 2.52 10.66
CA ASN A 390 40.43 1.72 9.48
C ASN A 390 40.40 2.58 8.21
N ALA A 391 39.48 3.54 8.14
CA ALA A 391 39.39 4.49 7.04
C ALA A 391 40.68 5.31 6.92
N LYS A 392 41.24 5.79 8.05
CA LYS A 392 42.54 6.49 8.05
C LYS A 392 43.69 5.60 7.57
N VAL A 393 43.71 4.32 7.98
CA VAL A 393 44.77 3.36 7.59
C VAL A 393 44.75 3.11 6.08
N ILE A 394 43.59 2.89 5.48
CA ILE A 394 43.51 2.54 4.05
C ILE A 394 43.34 3.76 3.14
N GLN A 395 43.15 4.97 3.67
CA GLN A 395 42.78 6.17 2.91
C GLN A 395 43.70 6.42 1.71
N ALA A 396 45.02 6.31 1.90
CA ALA A 396 46.00 6.53 0.84
C ALA A 396 45.86 5.49 -0.29
N LYS A 397 45.48 4.26 0.04
CA LYS A 397 45.32 3.13 -0.88
C LYS A 397 44.06 3.25 -1.72
N VAL A 398 42.97 3.72 -1.11
CA VAL A 398 41.69 3.90 -1.79
C VAL A 398 41.50 5.30 -2.38
N LYS A 399 42.50 6.18 -2.22
CA LYS A 399 42.45 7.58 -2.70
C LYS A 399 42.00 7.71 -4.15
N PRO A 400 42.45 6.89 -5.13
CA PRO A 400 41.98 7.01 -6.51
C PRO A 400 40.45 6.88 -6.66
N LEU A 401 39.81 6.00 -5.87
CA LEU A 401 38.35 5.88 -5.85
C LEU A 401 37.66 7.05 -5.16
N LEU A 402 38.24 7.54 -4.06
CA LEU A 402 37.71 8.70 -3.33
C LEU A 402 37.77 9.97 -4.17
N ASP A 403 38.85 10.13 -4.94
CA ASP A 403 39.08 11.26 -5.83
C ASP A 403 38.07 11.27 -6.98
N VAL A 404 37.70 10.11 -7.54
CA VAL A 404 36.66 10.05 -8.58
C VAL A 404 35.36 10.69 -8.10
N MET A 405 34.95 10.41 -6.87
CA MET A 405 33.71 10.96 -6.31
C MET A 405 33.80 12.48 -6.06
N ALA A 406 34.97 12.98 -5.67
CA ALA A 406 35.17 14.38 -5.33
C ALA A 406 35.54 15.28 -6.52
N ALA A 407 36.05 14.71 -7.62
CA ALA A 407 36.61 15.47 -8.73
C ALA A 407 35.57 16.12 -9.64
N GLN A 408 34.32 15.65 -9.63
CA GLN A 408 33.29 16.13 -10.55
C GLN A 408 31.87 15.88 -10.05
N PRO A 409 30.87 16.61 -10.59
CA PRO A 409 29.47 16.29 -10.39
C PRO A 409 29.05 15.05 -11.20
N PHE A 410 28.11 14.28 -10.66
CA PHE A 410 27.53 13.10 -11.28
C PHE A 410 26.05 13.27 -11.54
N LEU A 411 25.59 12.95 -12.76
CA LEU A 411 24.18 12.67 -12.99
C LEU A 411 23.88 11.26 -12.47
N ILE A 412 22.88 11.16 -11.60
CA ILE A 412 22.40 9.89 -11.07
C ILE A 412 21.03 9.59 -11.67
N ASP A 413 20.93 8.54 -12.46
CA ASP A 413 19.73 8.21 -13.24
C ASP A 413 19.54 6.70 -13.35
N TYR A 414 18.41 6.24 -13.87
CA TYR A 414 18.14 4.81 -14.06
C TYR A 414 19.04 4.20 -15.14
N TYR A 415 19.34 2.91 -14.95
CA TYR A 415 20.04 2.07 -15.90
C TYR A 415 19.27 0.77 -16.09
N ASP A 416 19.15 0.33 -17.35
CA ASP A 416 18.44 -0.92 -17.64
C ASP A 416 19.36 -2.12 -17.40
N GLY A 417 19.25 -2.72 -16.20
CA GLY A 417 19.96 -3.94 -15.86
C GLY A 417 19.32 -5.20 -16.44
N TRP A 418 18.09 -5.13 -16.98
CA TRP A 418 17.22 -6.30 -17.21
C TRP A 418 17.79 -7.38 -18.13
N ASN A 419 18.63 -6.99 -19.09
CA ASN A 419 19.23 -7.92 -20.04
C ASN A 419 20.55 -8.51 -19.53
N VAL A 420 20.94 -8.22 -18.28
CA VAL A 420 22.15 -8.79 -17.69
C VAL A 420 21.81 -10.07 -16.93
N PRO A 421 22.43 -11.21 -17.29
CA PRO A 421 22.21 -12.46 -16.58
C PRO A 421 22.46 -12.29 -15.07
N GLY A 422 21.45 -12.63 -14.26
CA GLY A 422 21.51 -12.49 -12.81
C GLY A 422 21.10 -11.12 -12.25
N ILE A 423 20.82 -10.13 -13.10
CA ILE A 423 20.31 -8.81 -12.70
C ILE A 423 18.99 -8.57 -13.44
N TYR A 424 17.88 -8.88 -12.80
CA TYR A 424 16.54 -8.71 -13.38
C TYR A 424 15.86 -7.45 -12.85
N ASP A 425 16.59 -6.33 -12.76
CA ASP A 425 16.07 -5.10 -12.15
C ASP A 425 16.68 -3.82 -12.75
N VAL A 426 16.06 -2.67 -12.43
CA VAL A 426 16.60 -1.34 -12.71
C VAL A 426 17.74 -1.04 -11.73
N MET A 427 18.81 -0.45 -12.23
CA MET A 427 19.96 -0.02 -11.43
C MET A 427 20.03 1.51 -11.40
N ALA A 428 20.78 2.07 -10.45
CA ALA A 428 21.23 3.44 -10.49
C ALA A 428 22.49 3.53 -11.37
N SER A 429 22.59 4.50 -12.26
CA SER A 429 23.81 4.87 -12.97
C SER A 429 24.38 6.15 -12.41
N PHE A 430 25.71 6.21 -12.35
CA PHE A 430 26.47 7.41 -12.07
C PHE A 430 27.23 7.77 -13.34
N LYS A 431 27.01 8.96 -13.88
CA LYS A 431 27.71 9.47 -15.07
C LYS A 431 28.37 10.81 -14.73
N GLY A 432 29.69 10.86 -14.88
CA GLY A 432 30.45 12.11 -14.70
C GLY A 432 29.99 13.18 -15.70
N THR A 433 29.77 14.40 -15.22
CA THR A 433 29.32 15.52 -16.07
C THR A 433 30.46 16.29 -16.70
N VAL A 434 31.66 16.25 -16.11
CA VAL A 434 32.85 16.95 -16.60
C VAL A 434 33.77 15.96 -17.31
N LYS A 435 34.09 14.85 -16.63
CA LYS A 435 34.83 13.72 -17.16
C LYS A 435 33.85 12.59 -17.45
N THR A 436 33.22 12.71 -18.62
CA THR A 436 32.17 11.81 -19.12
C THR A 436 32.66 10.38 -19.40
N THR A 437 33.98 10.17 -19.44
CA THR A 437 34.61 8.85 -19.51
C THR A 437 34.50 8.05 -18.22
N ILE A 438 34.03 8.65 -17.11
CA ILE A 438 33.76 7.96 -15.86
C ILE A 438 32.27 7.68 -15.72
N SER A 439 31.91 6.40 -15.75
CA SER A 439 30.58 5.90 -15.41
C SER A 439 30.62 4.55 -14.70
N PHE A 440 29.60 4.29 -13.88
CA PHE A 440 29.37 3.01 -13.19
C PHE A 440 27.90 2.86 -12.77
N THR A 441 27.48 1.66 -12.38
CA THR A 441 26.10 1.34 -11.99
C THR A 441 26.04 0.66 -10.63
N ALA A 442 25.04 1.00 -9.81
CA ALA A 442 24.83 0.44 -8.48
C ALA A 442 23.41 -0.11 -8.35
N MET A 443 23.25 -1.19 -7.58
CA MET A 443 21.95 -1.76 -7.23
C MET A 443 21.29 -0.97 -6.10
N PHE A 444 19.95 -0.96 -6.06
CA PHE A 444 19.21 -0.40 -4.93
C PHE A 444 19.27 -1.34 -3.72
N GLY A 445 19.51 -0.79 -2.53
CA GLY A 445 19.63 -1.56 -1.30
C GLY A 445 21.06 -1.96 -0.95
N LYS A 446 21.19 -2.76 0.11
CA LYS A 446 22.46 -3.35 0.56
C LYS A 446 22.70 -4.68 -0.12
N ALA A 447 23.93 -4.93 -0.53
CA ALA A 447 24.32 -6.20 -1.12
C ALA A 447 24.78 -7.25 -0.09
N ILE A 448 25.32 -6.82 1.06
CA ILE A 448 25.89 -7.68 2.11
C ILE A 448 25.44 -7.22 3.49
#